data_AF-A0A7Y3HJW0-F1
#
_entry.id   AF-A0A7Y3HJW0-F1
#
_cell.length_a   1.000
_cell.length_b   1.000
_cell.length_c   1.000
_cell.angle_alpha   90.00
_cell.angle_beta   90.00
_cell.angle_gamma   90.00
#
_symmetry.space_group_name_H-M   'P 1'
#
loop_
_entity.id
_entity.type
_entity.pdbx_description
1 polymer ?
#
loop_
_entity_poly.entity_id
_entity_poly.type
_entity_poly.pdbx_seq_one_letter_code
_entity_poly.pdbx_strand_id
1 'polypeptide(L)'
;DYIIQFNDVNAVAPPAQNYSIRRRSDGAELLANALYDPVAGISFNGFTVQAVGSPLPGDQLLIEGLNKGSVLTTIERIARDMPVQPDGASREAFVNDALENLDAIQDKLLSARAQAGARLNTLETTRSAELDRELGYQEILSDIRDLDYAEAISNLSFLTFTLEAAQQSFARVANLSLFNFLR
;
A
#
# COMPACT_ATOMS: atom_id res chain seq x y z
N ASP A 1 16.08 -21.56 -1.26
CA ASP A 1 15.83 -22.63 -2.24
C ASP A 1 16.15 -23.98 -1.63
N TYR A 2 15.29 -24.94 -1.91
CA TYR A 2 15.37 -26.30 -1.39
C TYR A 2 15.19 -27.30 -2.53
N ILE A 3 15.85 -28.44 -2.41
CA ILE A 3 15.68 -29.57 -3.32
C ILE A 3 15.08 -30.70 -2.51
N ILE A 4 13.92 -31.17 -2.94
CA ILE A 4 13.34 -32.42 -2.48
C ILE A 4 13.79 -33.49 -3.47
N GLN A 5 14.38 -34.56 -2.99
CA GLN A 5 14.77 -35.70 -3.81
C GLN A 5 14.09 -36.96 -3.29
N PHE A 6 13.44 -37.71 -4.19
CA PHE A 6 12.91 -39.03 -3.88
C PHE A 6 14.05 -40.04 -3.92
N ASN A 7 14.21 -40.80 -2.84
CA ASN A 7 15.30 -41.77 -2.74
C ASN A 7 14.82 -43.18 -3.13
N ASP A 8 15.77 -44.11 -3.15
CA ASP A 8 15.46 -45.54 -3.28
C ASP A 8 14.56 -46.02 -2.14
N VAL A 9 13.60 -46.90 -2.46
CA VAL A 9 12.65 -47.45 -1.47
C VAL A 9 13.35 -48.25 -0.38
N ASN A 10 14.55 -48.77 -0.64
CA ASN A 10 15.35 -49.52 0.32
C ASN A 10 16.16 -48.62 1.27
N ALA A 11 16.09 -47.29 1.11
CA ALA A 11 16.73 -46.34 2.02
C ALA A 11 16.07 -46.28 3.41
N VAL A 12 14.90 -46.91 3.57
CA VAL A 12 14.14 -47.02 4.83
C VAL A 12 13.75 -48.48 5.08
N ALA A 13 13.59 -48.85 6.36
CA ALA A 13 13.15 -50.19 6.76
C ALA A 13 11.85 -50.10 7.58
N PRO A 14 10.75 -50.76 7.16
CA PRO A 14 10.60 -51.56 5.95
C PRO A 14 10.67 -50.73 4.65
N PRO A 15 10.95 -51.34 3.48
CA PRO A 15 11.06 -50.62 2.22
C PRO A 15 9.79 -49.84 1.88
N ALA A 16 9.94 -48.54 1.69
CA ALA A 16 8.84 -47.62 1.45
C ALA A 16 9.32 -46.37 0.70
N GLN A 17 8.39 -45.70 0.02
CA GLN A 17 8.67 -44.44 -0.67
C GLN A 17 9.08 -43.38 0.35
N ASN A 18 10.19 -42.71 0.06
CA ASN A 18 10.78 -41.75 0.98
C ASN A 18 11.49 -40.64 0.21
N TYR A 19 11.73 -39.52 0.89
CA TYR A 19 12.36 -38.35 0.32
C TYR A 19 13.34 -37.70 1.30
N SER A 20 14.25 -36.93 0.75
CA SER A 20 15.17 -36.08 1.51
C SER A 20 15.04 -34.63 1.06
N ILE A 21 15.21 -33.70 1.99
CA ILE A 21 15.20 -32.27 1.72
C ILE A 21 16.61 -31.75 1.96
N ARG A 22 17.16 -31.07 0.95
CA ARG A 22 18.46 -30.41 1.04
C ARG A 22 18.32 -28.93 0.72
N ARG A 23 19.07 -28.11 1.42
CA ARG A 23 19.19 -26.69 1.10
C ARG A 23 20.15 -26.52 -0.08
N ARG A 24 19.72 -25.82 -1.12
CA ARG A 24 20.51 -25.67 -2.36
C ARG A 24 21.79 -24.86 -2.17
N SER A 25 21.81 -23.91 -1.24
CA SER A 25 22.92 -22.95 -1.08
C SER A 25 24.21 -23.57 -0.55
N ASP A 26 24.09 -24.51 0.40
CA ASP A 26 25.22 -25.14 1.10
C ASP A 26 25.18 -26.67 1.01
N GLY A 27 24.16 -27.25 0.37
CA GLY A 27 23.95 -28.69 0.29
C GLY A 27 23.54 -29.32 1.62
N ALA A 28 23.26 -28.52 2.66
CA ALA A 28 22.93 -29.05 3.98
C ALA A 28 21.66 -29.89 3.91
N GLU A 29 21.75 -31.12 4.40
CA GLU A 29 20.59 -32.02 4.52
C GLU A 29 19.75 -31.59 5.71
N LEU A 30 18.52 -31.18 5.44
CA LEU A 30 17.57 -30.69 6.43
C LEU A 30 16.67 -31.81 6.92
N LEU A 31 16.41 -32.78 6.04
CA LEU A 31 15.61 -33.96 6.33
C LEU A 31 16.12 -35.10 5.46
N ALA A 32 16.30 -36.27 6.05
CA ALA A 32 16.82 -37.45 5.37
C ALA A 32 15.81 -38.59 5.45
N ASN A 33 15.55 -39.22 4.30
CA ASN A 33 14.78 -40.47 4.19
C ASN A 33 13.42 -40.46 4.94
N ALA A 34 12.73 -39.32 4.94
CA ALA A 34 11.40 -39.23 5.52
C ALA A 34 10.39 -39.97 4.64
N LEU A 35 9.46 -40.70 5.27
CA LEU A 35 8.42 -41.43 4.53
C LEU A 35 7.52 -40.46 3.77
N TYR A 36 7.23 -40.79 2.51
CA TYR A 36 6.31 -40.04 1.66
C TYR A 36 4.89 -40.58 1.81
N ASP A 37 3.96 -39.71 2.20
CA ASP A 37 2.53 -39.97 2.13
C ASP A 37 1.94 -39.13 0.97
N PRO A 38 1.37 -39.76 -0.08
CA PRO A 38 0.82 -39.03 -1.22
C PRO A 38 -0.43 -38.20 -0.87
N VAL A 39 -1.14 -38.52 0.22
CA VAL A 39 -2.32 -37.77 0.66
C VAL A 39 -1.91 -36.55 1.50
N ALA A 40 -1.00 -36.74 2.44
CA ALA A 40 -0.51 -35.66 3.30
C ALA A 40 0.49 -34.72 2.58
N GLY A 41 1.19 -35.23 1.57
CA GLY A 41 2.23 -34.50 0.85
C GLY A 41 3.49 -34.27 1.71
N ILE A 42 4.28 -33.28 1.30
CA ILE A 42 5.53 -32.89 1.95
C ILE A 42 5.33 -31.50 2.57
N SER A 43 5.46 -31.41 3.88
CA SER A 43 5.34 -30.14 4.61
C SER A 43 6.65 -29.82 5.34
N PHE A 44 7.26 -28.68 5.04
CA PHE A 44 8.49 -28.23 5.70
C PHE A 44 8.65 -26.72 5.62
N ASN A 45 9.19 -26.07 6.67
CA ASN A 45 9.46 -24.64 6.70
C ASN A 45 8.30 -23.72 6.20
N GLY A 46 7.04 -24.14 6.42
CA GLY A 46 5.84 -23.42 5.98
C GLY A 46 5.43 -23.63 4.51
N PHE A 47 6.18 -24.44 3.75
CA PHE A 47 5.81 -24.88 2.42
C PHE A 47 5.06 -26.22 2.49
N THR A 48 4.03 -26.35 1.67
CA THR A 48 3.34 -27.62 1.42
C THR A 48 3.46 -27.96 -0.05
N VAL A 49 4.01 -29.13 -0.35
CA VAL A 49 4.22 -29.60 -1.72
C VAL A 49 3.58 -30.97 -1.87
N GLN A 50 2.80 -31.15 -2.93
CA GLN A 50 2.19 -32.43 -3.27
C GLN A 50 2.74 -32.88 -4.62
N ALA A 51 3.39 -34.04 -4.65
CA ALA A 51 3.79 -34.63 -5.91
C ALA A 51 2.58 -35.32 -6.53
N VAL A 52 2.24 -34.96 -7.76
CA VAL A 52 1.18 -35.61 -8.54
C VAL A 52 1.77 -36.83 -9.24
N GLY A 53 1.11 -37.98 -9.11
CA GLY A 53 1.58 -39.26 -9.63
C GLY A 53 2.46 -40.04 -8.63
N SER A 54 3.23 -41.00 -9.14
CA SER A 54 4.12 -41.84 -8.34
C SER A 54 5.59 -41.48 -8.62
N PRO A 55 6.23 -40.66 -7.77
CA PRO A 55 7.60 -40.23 -8.00
C PRO A 55 8.57 -41.41 -7.94
N LEU A 56 9.50 -41.47 -8.89
CA LEU A 56 10.49 -42.52 -8.99
C LEU A 56 11.76 -42.17 -8.20
N PRO A 57 12.54 -43.17 -7.76
CA PRO A 57 13.86 -42.91 -7.16
C PRO A 57 14.73 -42.08 -8.09
N GLY A 58 15.26 -40.97 -7.58
CA GLY A 58 16.06 -40.01 -8.33
C GLY A 58 15.30 -38.76 -8.79
N ASP A 59 13.96 -38.77 -8.74
CA ASP A 59 13.15 -37.58 -9.06
C ASP A 59 13.45 -36.43 -8.09
N GLN A 60 13.56 -35.22 -8.64
CA GLN A 60 13.84 -34.01 -7.87
C GLN A 60 12.76 -32.96 -8.10
N LEU A 61 12.31 -32.36 -7.01
CA LEU A 61 11.48 -31.17 -7.01
C LEU A 61 12.31 -30.01 -6.45
N LEU A 62 12.48 -28.98 -7.26
CA LEU A 62 13.19 -27.78 -6.88
C LEU A 62 12.18 -26.73 -6.41
N ILE A 63 12.38 -26.23 -5.19
CA ILE A 63 11.61 -25.14 -4.61
C ILE A 63 12.51 -23.92 -4.59
N GLU A 64 12.27 -23.01 -5.52
CA GLU A 64 12.95 -21.71 -5.56
C GLU A 64 12.04 -20.65 -4.98
N GLY A 65 12.62 -19.68 -4.27
CA GLY A 65 11.87 -18.47 -3.96
C GLY A 65 11.47 -17.78 -5.27
N LEU A 66 10.26 -17.20 -5.31
CA LEU A 66 9.86 -16.35 -6.42
C LEU A 66 10.92 -15.28 -6.63
N ASN A 67 11.72 -15.44 -7.69
CA ASN A 67 12.69 -14.44 -8.07
C ASN A 67 11.89 -13.16 -8.33
N LYS A 68 12.31 -12.03 -7.74
CA LYS A 68 11.69 -10.72 -7.97
C LYS A 68 12.04 -10.20 -9.36
N GLY A 69 11.79 -11.02 -10.38
CA GLY A 69 11.89 -10.64 -11.77
C GLY A 69 10.90 -9.53 -12.09
N SER A 70 11.28 -8.70 -13.04
CA SER A 70 10.34 -7.84 -13.76
C SER A 70 9.25 -8.69 -14.42
N VAL A 71 8.07 -8.10 -14.61
CA VAL A 71 6.99 -8.68 -15.44
C VAL A 71 7.54 -9.19 -16.77
N LEU A 72 8.42 -8.41 -17.41
CA LEU A 72 9.04 -8.77 -18.68
C LEU A 72 9.91 -10.01 -18.56
N THR A 73 10.75 -10.10 -17.51
CA THR A 73 11.62 -11.27 -17.33
C THR A 73 10.82 -12.54 -17.04
N THR A 74 9.67 -12.42 -16.36
CA THR A 74 8.78 -13.56 -16.13
C THR A 74 8.13 -14.03 -17.43
N ILE A 75 7.63 -13.10 -18.25
CA ILE A 75 7.04 -13.43 -19.56
C ILE A 75 8.09 -14.01 -20.50
N GLU A 76 9.29 -13.44 -20.54
CA GLU A 76 10.42 -13.94 -21.33
C GLU A 76 10.80 -15.37 -20.91
N ARG A 77 10.86 -15.64 -19.60
CA ARG A 77 11.12 -16.99 -19.06
C ARG A 77 10.05 -17.97 -19.53
N ILE A 78 8.76 -17.62 -19.38
CA ILE A 78 7.66 -18.48 -19.80
C ILE A 78 7.74 -18.76 -21.30
N ALA A 79 7.92 -17.74 -22.13
CA ALA A 79 7.98 -17.88 -23.58
C ALA A 79 9.20 -18.70 -24.05
N ARG A 80 10.34 -18.58 -23.36
CA ARG A 80 11.58 -19.30 -23.68
C ARG A 80 11.54 -20.75 -23.23
N ASP A 81 11.06 -21.01 -22.02
CA ASP A 81 11.25 -22.29 -21.35
C ASP A 81 10.06 -23.23 -21.55
N MET A 82 8.85 -22.72 -21.79
CA MET A 82 7.66 -23.56 -22.06
C MET A 82 7.83 -24.54 -23.23
N PRO A 83 8.40 -24.15 -24.40
CA PRO A 83 8.53 -25.06 -25.55
C PRO A 83 9.53 -26.20 -25.32
N VAL A 84 10.50 -26.01 -24.42
CA VAL A 84 11.55 -27.00 -24.16
C VAL A 84 11.21 -27.94 -22.99
N GLN A 85 10.09 -27.72 -22.31
CA GLN A 85 9.68 -28.61 -21.22
C GLN A 85 9.24 -29.99 -21.75
N PRO A 86 9.74 -31.10 -21.16
CA PRO A 86 9.28 -32.45 -21.47
C PRO A 86 7.78 -32.60 -21.22
N ASP A 87 7.10 -33.39 -22.04
CA ASP A 87 5.68 -33.71 -21.85
C ASP A 87 5.40 -34.43 -20.52
N GLY A 88 4.17 -34.31 -20.03
CA GLY A 88 3.71 -34.91 -18.78
C GLY A 88 3.95 -34.01 -17.56
N ALA A 89 4.28 -34.62 -16.43
CA ALA A 89 4.32 -33.95 -15.12
C ALA A 89 5.25 -32.72 -15.07
N SER A 90 6.38 -32.74 -15.80
CA SER A 90 7.30 -31.59 -15.85
C SER A 90 6.68 -30.36 -16.52
N ARG A 91 5.95 -30.55 -17.62
CA ARG A 91 5.23 -29.47 -18.31
C ARG A 91 4.06 -28.97 -17.47
N GLU A 92 3.32 -29.84 -16.79
CA GLU A 92 2.24 -29.44 -15.88
C GLU A 92 2.77 -28.60 -14.72
N ALA A 93 3.86 -29.02 -14.08
CA ALA A 93 4.50 -28.25 -13.01
C ALA A 93 4.97 -26.88 -13.49
N PHE A 94 5.57 -26.80 -14.68
CA PHE A 94 5.99 -25.53 -15.27
C PHE A 94 4.81 -24.59 -15.56
N VAL A 95 3.70 -25.12 -16.10
CA VAL A 95 2.50 -24.33 -16.38
C VAL A 95 1.89 -23.79 -15.09
N ASN A 96 1.84 -24.60 -14.03
CA ASN A 96 1.33 -24.14 -12.73
C ASN A 96 2.21 -23.02 -12.14
N ASP A 97 3.54 -23.17 -12.15
CA ASP A 97 4.45 -22.09 -11.73
C ASP A 97 4.25 -20.83 -12.59
N ALA A 98 4.12 -20.97 -13.91
CA ALA A 98 3.89 -19.85 -14.81
C ALA A 98 2.59 -19.10 -14.48
N LEU A 99 1.51 -19.81 -14.18
CA LEU A 99 0.22 -19.22 -13.79
C LEU A 99 0.31 -18.49 -12.45
N GLU A 100 0.89 -19.11 -11.43
CA GLU A 100 1.08 -18.46 -10.11
C GLU A 100 1.90 -17.16 -10.24
N ASN A 101 2.94 -17.18 -11.09
CA ASN A 101 3.73 -15.99 -11.36
C ASN A 101 2.93 -14.90 -12.09
N LEU A 102 2.06 -15.26 -13.03
CA LEU A 102 1.19 -14.31 -13.74
C LEU A 102 0.12 -13.71 -12.83
N ASP A 103 -0.43 -14.49 -11.91
CA ASP A 103 -1.39 -14.00 -10.91
C ASP A 103 -0.72 -12.99 -9.97
N ALA A 104 0.48 -13.30 -9.48
CA ALA A 104 1.26 -12.36 -8.66
C ALA A 104 1.60 -11.04 -9.41
N ILE A 105 1.79 -11.11 -10.73
CA ILE A 105 1.97 -9.93 -11.58
C ILE A 105 0.67 -9.14 -11.70
N GLN A 106 -0.45 -9.83 -11.92
CA GLN A 106 -1.77 -9.22 -12.01
C GLN A 106 -2.10 -8.45 -10.73
N ASP A 107 -1.86 -9.04 -9.56
CA ASP A 107 -2.08 -8.40 -8.26
C ASP A 107 -1.25 -7.13 -8.08
N LYS A 108 0.02 -7.15 -8.50
CA LYS A 108 0.88 -5.96 -8.48
C LYS A 108 0.33 -4.84 -9.37
N LEU A 109 -0.14 -5.18 -10.56
CA LEU A 109 -0.75 -4.21 -11.49
C LEU A 109 -2.05 -3.64 -10.92
N LEU A 110 -2.90 -4.49 -10.34
CA LEU A 110 -4.13 -4.06 -9.68
C LEU A 110 -3.84 -3.14 -8.49
N SER A 111 -2.86 -3.48 -7.67
CA SER A 111 -2.42 -2.63 -6.55
C SER A 111 -1.92 -1.26 -7.03
N ALA A 112 -1.09 -1.22 -8.07
CA ALA A 112 -0.61 0.02 -8.66
C ALA A 112 -1.76 0.88 -9.22
N ARG A 113 -2.72 0.25 -9.92
CA ARG A 113 -3.92 0.92 -10.42
C ARG A 113 -4.79 1.47 -9.30
N ALA A 114 -4.98 0.71 -8.22
CA ALA A 114 -5.74 1.14 -7.06
C ALA A 114 -5.08 2.35 -6.37
N GLN A 115 -3.75 2.33 -6.22
CA GLN A 115 -2.99 3.47 -5.68
C GLN A 115 -3.14 4.72 -6.56
N ALA A 116 -3.07 4.57 -7.88
CA ALA A 116 -3.31 5.67 -8.81
C ALA A 116 -4.75 6.22 -8.67
N GLY A 117 -5.74 5.34 -8.56
CA GLY A 117 -7.14 5.73 -8.32
C GLY A 117 -7.33 6.48 -7.00
N ALA A 118 -6.69 6.03 -5.91
CA ALA A 118 -6.72 6.72 -4.64
C ALA A 118 -6.12 8.13 -4.74
N ARG A 119 -4.99 8.29 -5.44
CA ARG A 119 -4.37 9.60 -5.69
C ARG A 119 -5.26 10.51 -6.54
N LEU A 120 -5.92 9.97 -7.56
CA LEU A 120 -6.89 10.73 -8.37
C LEU A 120 -8.06 11.21 -7.50
N ASN A 121 -8.58 10.37 -6.61
CA ASN A 121 -9.62 10.78 -5.67
C ASN A 121 -9.14 11.92 -4.75
N THR A 122 -7.93 11.81 -4.19
CA THR A 122 -7.33 12.89 -3.38
C THR A 122 -7.16 14.18 -4.19
N LEU A 123 -6.76 14.09 -5.45
CA LEU A 123 -6.63 15.26 -6.32
C LEU A 123 -8.00 15.90 -6.60
N GLU A 124 -9.04 15.10 -6.83
CA GLU A 124 -10.39 15.60 -7.08
C GLU A 124 -10.97 16.29 -5.83
N THR A 125 -10.80 15.69 -4.65
CA THR A 125 -11.25 16.32 -3.40
C THR A 125 -10.48 17.61 -3.11
N THR A 126 -9.17 17.63 -3.37
CA THR A 126 -8.34 18.84 -3.23
C THR A 126 -8.82 19.91 -4.20
N ARG A 127 -9.08 19.55 -5.47
CA ARG A 127 -9.60 20.48 -6.48
C ARG A 127 -10.93 21.09 -6.07
N SER A 128 -11.87 20.28 -5.57
CA SER A 128 -13.15 20.77 -5.07
C SER A 128 -12.95 21.77 -3.92
N ALA A 129 -12.08 21.44 -2.96
CA ALA A 129 -11.79 22.33 -1.84
C ALA A 129 -11.08 23.63 -2.26
N GLU A 130 -10.31 23.63 -3.35
CA GLU A 130 -9.74 24.86 -3.93
C GLU A 130 -10.80 25.72 -4.62
N LEU A 131 -11.75 25.11 -5.35
CA LEU A 131 -12.88 25.85 -5.95
C LEU A 131 -13.77 26.50 -4.88
N ASP A 132 -14.04 25.80 -3.77
CA ASP A 132 -14.81 26.36 -2.66
C ASP A 132 -14.07 27.54 -2.00
N ARG A 133 -12.74 27.46 -1.87
CA ARG A 133 -11.92 28.58 -1.38
C ARG A 133 -11.95 29.76 -2.33
N GLU A 134 -11.86 29.52 -3.63
CA GLU A 134 -11.94 30.58 -4.63
C GLU A 134 -13.28 31.32 -4.55
N LEU A 135 -14.40 30.61 -4.40
CA LEU A 135 -15.71 31.21 -4.17
C LEU A 135 -15.74 32.04 -2.87
N GLY A 136 -15.21 31.50 -1.77
CA GLY A 136 -15.11 32.25 -0.51
C GLY A 136 -14.26 33.53 -0.64
N TYR A 137 -13.17 33.49 -1.39
CA TYR A 137 -12.38 34.69 -1.68
C TYR A 137 -13.12 35.70 -2.55
N GLN A 138 -13.93 35.25 -3.51
CA GLN A 138 -14.77 36.12 -4.32
C GLN A 138 -15.87 36.80 -3.48
N GLU A 139 -16.51 36.06 -2.56
CA GLU A 139 -17.49 36.61 -1.62
C GLU A 139 -16.87 37.66 -0.70
N ILE A 140 -15.75 37.34 -0.05
CA ILE A 140 -15.01 38.30 0.78
C ILE A 140 -14.61 39.55 -0.02
N LEU A 141 -14.14 39.37 -1.26
CA LEU A 141 -13.79 40.49 -2.13
C LEU A 141 -15.01 41.34 -2.51
N SER A 142 -16.17 40.73 -2.73
CA SER A 142 -17.43 41.44 -2.97
C SER A 142 -17.80 42.25 -1.74
N ASP A 143 -17.86 41.62 -0.55
CA ASP A 143 -18.18 42.30 0.70
C ASP A 143 -17.25 43.49 0.98
N ILE A 144 -15.95 43.34 0.72
CA ILE A 144 -14.96 44.42 0.86
C ILE A 144 -15.21 45.57 -0.13
N ARG A 145 -15.62 45.28 -1.37
CA ARG A 145 -15.91 46.30 -2.41
C ARG A 145 -17.27 46.96 -2.21
N ASP A 146 -18.25 46.18 -1.76
CA ASP A 146 -19.63 46.58 -1.55
C ASP A 146 -19.80 47.29 -0.18
N LEU A 147 -18.84 47.14 0.73
CA LEU A 147 -18.72 48.01 1.90
C LEU A 147 -18.42 49.43 1.43
N ASP A 148 -19.40 50.32 1.56
CA ASP A 148 -19.22 51.74 1.27
C ASP A 148 -18.21 52.34 2.26
N TYR A 149 -16.94 52.34 1.86
CA TYR A 149 -15.84 52.87 2.66
C TYR A 149 -16.09 54.31 3.08
N ALA A 150 -16.80 55.12 2.26
CA ALA A 150 -17.11 56.49 2.62
C ALA A 150 -18.11 56.52 3.78
N GLU A 151 -19.17 55.71 3.74
CA GLU A 151 -20.13 55.58 4.85
C GLU A 151 -19.48 54.98 6.12
N ALA A 152 -18.68 53.93 5.98
CA ALA A 152 -17.98 53.30 7.11
C ALA A 152 -16.97 54.25 7.78
N ILE A 153 -16.18 54.99 7.00
CA ILE A 153 -15.26 56.02 7.51
C ILE A 153 -16.03 57.17 8.14
N SER A 154 -17.14 57.60 7.54
CA SER A 154 -17.96 58.69 8.08
C SER A 154 -18.60 58.29 9.42
N ASN A 155 -19.14 57.07 9.52
CA ASN A 155 -19.66 56.50 10.76
C ASN A 155 -18.57 56.33 11.83
N LEU A 156 -17.38 55.85 11.45
CA LEU A 156 -16.26 55.75 12.38
C LEU A 156 -15.84 57.13 12.89
N SER A 157 -15.67 58.11 12.01
CA SER A 157 -15.39 59.51 12.37
C SER A 157 -16.46 60.08 13.30
N PHE A 158 -17.73 59.82 13.03
CA PHE A 158 -18.84 60.26 13.87
C PHE A 158 -18.78 59.63 15.27
N LEU A 159 -18.50 58.33 15.36
CA LEU A 159 -18.33 57.62 16.62
C LEU A 159 -17.11 58.15 17.41
N THR A 160 -15.98 58.40 16.74
CA THR A 160 -14.79 59.00 17.36
C THR A 160 -15.07 60.41 17.88
N PHE A 161 -15.70 61.26 17.06
CA PHE A 161 -16.10 62.61 17.48
C PHE A 161 -17.03 62.57 18.69
N THR A 162 -18.02 61.67 18.68
CA THR A 162 -18.97 61.50 19.78
C THR A 162 -18.25 61.04 21.07
N LEU A 163 -17.31 60.11 20.95
CA LEU A 163 -16.50 59.64 22.08
C LEU A 163 -15.64 60.77 22.66
N GLU A 164 -14.97 61.55 21.82
CA GLU A 164 -14.18 62.72 22.25
C GLU A 164 -15.06 63.77 22.93
N ALA A 165 -16.24 64.06 22.36
CA ALA A 165 -17.19 65.00 22.94
C ALA A 165 -17.72 64.50 24.30
N ALA A 166 -17.99 63.20 24.44
CA ALA A 166 -18.40 62.58 25.69
C ALA A 166 -17.27 62.65 26.74
N GLN A 167 -16.02 62.37 26.36
CA GLN A 167 -14.85 62.49 27.23
C GLN A 167 -14.62 63.93 27.70
N GLN A 168 -14.71 64.91 26.81
CA GLN A 168 -14.59 66.32 27.16
C GLN A 168 -15.74 66.79 28.08
N SER A 169 -16.97 66.37 27.79
CA SER A 169 -18.14 66.69 28.62
C SER A 169 -18.02 66.09 30.01
N PHE A 170 -17.59 64.83 30.11
CA PHE A 170 -17.31 64.17 31.38
C PHE A 170 -16.22 64.90 32.17
N ALA A 171 -15.09 65.25 31.54
CA ALA A 171 -14.01 65.98 32.19
C ALA A 171 -14.44 67.37 32.69
N ARG A 172 -15.31 68.08 31.95
CA ARG A 172 -15.87 69.37 32.38
C ARG A 172 -16.83 69.21 33.57
N VAL A 173 -17.72 68.24 33.53
CA VAL A 173 -18.67 67.97 34.62
C VAL A 173 -17.94 67.51 35.89
N ALA A 174 -16.96 66.62 35.76
CA ALA A 174 -16.12 66.16 36.87
C ALA A 174 -15.32 67.31 37.51
N ASN A 175 -14.75 68.22 36.71
CA ASN A 175 -14.07 69.41 37.24
C ASN A 175 -15.03 70.38 37.95
N LEU A 176 -16.23 70.60 37.42
CA LEU A 176 -17.25 71.43 38.07
C LEU A 176 -17.74 70.81 39.39
N SER A 177 -17.89 69.49 39.46
CA SER A 177 -18.27 68.82 40.72
C SER A 177 -17.16 68.94 41.77
N LEU A 178 -15.89 68.86 41.36
CA LEU A 178 -14.75 69.00 42.27
C LEU A 178 -14.61 70.44 42.81
N PHE A 179 -14.80 71.46 41.97
CA PHE A 179 -14.83 72.87 42.41
C PHE A 179 -16.03 73.17 43.32
N ASN A 180 -17.20 72.58 43.05
CA ASN A 180 -18.37 72.72 43.92
C ASN A 180 -18.21 71.95 45.25
N PHE A 181 -17.42 70.87 45.28
CA PHE A 181 -17.15 70.11 46.51
C PHE A 181 -16.15 70.81 47.44
N LEU A 182 -15.28 71.67 46.90
CA LEU A 182 -14.25 72.41 47.66
C LEU A 182 -14.71 73.80 48.15
N ARG A 183 -16.01 74.12 48.06
CA ARG A 183 -16.60 75.40 48.48
C ARG A 183 -17.57 75.21 49.64
#